data_AF-A0A829WUR6-F1
#
_entry.id   AF-A0A829WUR6-F1
#
_cell.length_a   1.000
_cell.length_b   1.000
_cell.length_c   1.000
_cell.angle_alpha   90.00
_cell.angle_beta   90.00
_cell.angle_gamma   90.00
#
_symmetry.space_group_name_H-M   'P 1'
#
loop_
_entity.id
_entity.type
_entity.pdbx_description
1 polymer ?
#
loop_
_entity_poly.entity_id
_entity_poly.type
_entity_poly.pdbx_seq_one_letter_code
_entity_poly.pdbx_strand_id
1 'polypeptide(L)'
;MGLNSALSIATSGLNAVQNAMAVASNNVSNAGTSGYIKENANVQSTVAGNMGTGVRTAATTLATNEQVQKALYAQNADVAAYTATSNSLSNITALQGSTSATSGSSGTLSDELGNLQSALTSLTSTPDSASAQSTVISAASTFAQSVNTLASAYQTQRQTAQDTVVSSVSDINTDLTTIGALSTKIMNLKSTGQDTAALENQRYTALSSLSSELSVSWSESANGDMTISTANGVTLPTRDTSSTQGATVSSTWPLSTSSAQISVSSTYSATSTDSSIPAITLNGRDVTADLTGGTLGANITLRDTTLPTMQAQLDSLTSTVATRLSDQDMPLFTSGADGNVPGTSQTDLTPTGSVGFSQVMSVSSAYSDDPSKLLDSSTSGTQTIQKVLSYGFGTTSDSAGTSQTAAPSTNLGLTGTLSTGYTGNQGIISLATSLTAKQAATASDASSGLALSQTTQTSLTSNLSGTSTVSVDTEMANIVTLQNAYAANAKVVSTVQTMFSALLSAIGT
;
A
#
# COMPACT_ATOMS: atom_id res chain seq x y z
N MET A 1 16.76 20.74 62.16
CA MET A 1 15.74 19.95 61.45
C MET A 1 15.11 18.98 62.42
N GLY A 2 13.78 18.96 62.57
CA GLY A 2 13.11 17.97 63.43
C GLY A 2 13.12 16.57 62.80
N LEU A 3 13.14 15.52 63.62
CA LEU A 3 13.10 14.12 63.16
C LEU A 3 11.91 13.84 62.23
N ASN A 4 10.76 14.49 62.47
CA ASN A 4 9.57 14.39 61.59
C ASN A 4 9.80 14.95 60.18
N SER A 5 10.60 16.03 60.04
CA SER A 5 10.94 16.60 58.73
C SER A 5 11.88 15.68 57.96
N ALA A 6 12.86 15.07 58.64
CA ALA A 6 13.78 14.11 58.03
C ALA A 6 13.05 12.84 57.57
N LEU A 7 12.11 12.34 58.39
CA LEU A 7 11.27 11.20 58.03
C LEU A 7 10.36 11.52 56.83
N SER A 8 9.70 12.68 56.83
CA SER A 8 8.83 13.11 55.72
C SER A 8 9.59 13.26 54.39
N ILE A 9 10.80 13.83 54.42
CA ILE A 9 11.69 13.92 53.25
C ILE A 9 12.09 12.52 52.76
N ALA A 10 12.49 11.63 53.68
CA ALA A 10 12.93 10.29 53.32
C ALA A 10 11.78 9.42 52.76
N THR A 11 10.58 9.49 53.35
CA THR A 11 9.38 8.77 52.86
C THR A 11 8.91 9.30 51.51
N SER A 12 8.88 10.63 51.33
CA SER A 12 8.51 11.22 50.04
C SER A 12 9.52 10.91 48.93
N GLY A 13 10.82 10.92 49.25
CA GLY A 13 11.88 10.46 48.36
C GLY A 13 11.76 8.98 48.00
N LEU A 14 11.39 8.12 48.96
CA LEU A 14 11.15 6.70 48.70
C LEU A 14 10.01 6.48 47.71
N ASN A 15 8.88 7.17 47.90
CA ASN A 15 7.73 7.09 46.98
C ASN A 15 8.10 7.58 45.57
N ALA A 16 8.87 8.66 45.46
CA ALA A 16 9.35 9.17 44.17
C ALA A 16 10.25 8.15 43.44
N VAL A 17 11.17 7.51 44.17
CA VAL A 17 12.05 6.47 43.61
C VAL A 17 11.24 5.23 43.19
N GLN A 18 10.25 4.80 43.98
CA GLN A 18 9.35 3.70 43.61
C GLN A 18 8.58 3.98 42.32
N ASN A 19 8.03 5.20 42.18
CA ASN A 19 7.35 5.61 40.96
C ASN A 19 8.30 5.62 39.76
N ALA A 20 9.50 6.19 39.90
CA ALA A 20 10.50 6.19 38.83
C ALA A 20 10.94 4.78 38.42
N MET A 21 11.09 3.85 39.38
CA MET A 21 11.38 2.43 39.07
C MET A 21 10.23 1.77 38.31
N ALA A 22 8.98 2.07 38.67
CA ALA A 22 7.82 1.54 37.97
C ALA A 22 7.76 2.05 36.52
N VAL A 23 8.00 3.34 36.29
CA VAL A 23 8.07 3.93 34.93
C VAL A 23 9.19 3.31 34.10
N ALA A 24 10.41 3.20 34.65
CA ALA A 24 11.52 2.54 33.96
C ALA A 24 11.21 1.07 33.64
N SER A 25 10.54 0.35 34.55
CA SER A 25 10.12 -1.04 34.32
C SER A 25 9.07 -1.13 33.21
N ASN A 26 8.09 -0.22 33.18
CA ASN A 26 7.09 -0.15 32.11
C ASN A 26 7.73 0.16 30.76
N ASN A 27 8.70 1.08 30.72
CA ASN A 27 9.48 1.36 29.51
C ASN A 27 10.17 0.10 29.01
N VAL A 28 10.91 -0.61 29.88
CA VAL A 28 11.60 -1.86 29.51
C VAL A 28 10.63 -2.90 28.98
N SER A 29 9.48 -3.10 29.65
CA SER A 29 8.46 -4.06 29.21
C SER A 29 7.85 -3.73 27.85
N ASN A 30 7.77 -2.45 27.50
CA ASN A 30 7.20 -1.98 26.23
C ASN A 30 8.25 -1.59 25.18
N ALA A 31 9.54 -1.83 25.43
CA ALA A 31 10.62 -1.42 24.52
C ALA A 31 10.51 -2.05 23.12
N GLY A 32 9.86 -3.23 23.01
CA GLY A 32 9.59 -3.90 21.73
C GLY A 32 8.23 -3.55 21.10
N THR A 33 7.40 -2.74 21.76
CA THR A 33 6.08 -2.36 21.25
C THR A 33 6.23 -1.25 20.21
N SER A 34 5.83 -1.51 18.98
CA SER A 34 5.88 -0.50 17.91
C SER A 34 5.06 0.74 18.27
N GLY A 35 5.64 1.93 18.02
CA GLY A 35 5.02 3.21 18.35
C GLY A 35 5.03 3.60 19.83
N TYR A 36 5.60 2.77 20.73
CA TYR A 36 5.73 3.13 22.14
C TYR A 36 6.79 4.23 22.34
N ILE A 37 6.42 5.26 23.10
CA ILE A 37 7.25 6.41 23.42
C ILE A 37 7.69 6.29 24.87
N LYS A 38 8.98 6.56 25.12
CA LYS A 38 9.54 6.56 26.46
C LYS A 38 8.79 7.50 27.40
N GLU A 39 8.43 6.97 28.56
CA GLU A 39 7.83 7.70 29.67
C GLU A 39 8.91 8.24 30.62
N ASN A 40 8.75 9.49 31.06
CA ASN A 40 9.62 10.15 32.03
C ASN A 40 8.86 10.40 33.34
N ALA A 41 9.36 9.80 34.42
CA ALA A 41 8.85 10.05 35.77
C ALA A 41 9.24 11.46 36.23
N ASN A 42 8.26 12.25 36.64
CA ASN A 42 8.47 13.63 37.06
C ASN A 42 8.36 13.78 38.58
N VAL A 43 9.31 14.50 39.16
CA VAL A 43 9.36 14.77 40.61
C VAL A 43 9.45 16.27 40.84
N GLN A 44 8.60 16.80 41.71
CA GLN A 44 8.58 18.22 42.08
C GLN A 44 9.02 18.40 43.53
N SER A 45 9.80 19.44 43.80
CA SER A 45 10.16 19.81 45.17
C SER A 45 8.94 20.38 45.90
N THR A 46 8.73 19.92 47.13
CA THR A 46 7.73 20.49 48.04
C THR A 46 8.44 21.49 48.94
N VAL A 47 7.96 22.74 48.96
CA VAL A 47 8.53 23.83 49.76
C VAL A 47 7.49 24.34 50.75
N ALA A 48 7.87 24.49 52.02
CA ALA A 48 7.06 25.15 53.05
C ALA A 48 7.93 26.18 53.77
N GLY A 49 7.47 27.44 53.82
CA GLY A 49 8.20 28.53 54.49
C GLY A 49 9.64 28.73 53.99
N ASN A 50 9.85 28.70 52.67
CA ASN A 50 11.16 28.77 51.99
C ASN A 50 12.15 27.64 52.33
N MET A 51 11.69 26.56 52.97
CA MET A 51 12.49 25.35 53.21
C MET A 51 11.92 24.16 52.44
N GLY A 52 12.80 23.37 51.82
CA GLY A 52 12.40 22.13 51.14
C GLY A 52 11.98 21.07 52.15
N THR A 53 10.75 20.60 52.07
CA THR A 53 10.17 19.57 52.96
C THR A 53 10.08 18.19 52.31
N GLY A 54 10.73 18.01 51.17
CA GLY A 54 10.79 16.75 50.45
C GLY A 54 10.36 16.94 48.99
N VAL A 55 9.80 15.88 48.42
CA VAL A 55 9.36 15.86 47.02
C VAL A 55 7.93 15.33 46.90
N ARG A 56 7.32 15.52 45.75
CA ARG A 56 6.08 14.84 45.36
C ARG A 56 6.22 14.34 43.93
N THR A 57 5.59 13.21 43.63
CA THR A 57 5.45 12.74 42.26
C THR A 57 4.51 13.66 41.49
N ALA A 58 4.90 14.05 40.28
CA ALA A 58 4.04 14.71 39.32
C ALA A 58 3.59 13.71 38.25
N ALA A 59 2.64 14.11 37.40
CA ALA A 59 2.25 13.30 36.25
C ALA A 59 3.45 12.98 35.36
N THR A 60 3.55 11.72 34.93
CA THR A 60 4.52 11.25 33.96
C THR A 60 4.28 11.96 32.63
N THR A 61 5.35 12.19 31.87
CA THR A 61 5.29 12.81 30.54
C THR A 61 5.98 11.93 29.53
N LEU A 62 5.50 11.94 28.28
CA LEU A 62 6.18 11.27 27.17
C LEU A 62 7.38 12.09 26.69
N ALA A 63 8.48 11.43 26.37
CA ALA A 63 9.67 12.05 25.81
C ALA A 63 9.48 12.27 24.29
N THR A 64 8.61 13.18 23.88
CA THR A 64 8.23 13.36 22.48
C THR A 64 9.12 14.34 21.73
N ASN A 65 9.43 14.03 20.46
CA ASN A 65 9.85 15.00 19.46
C ASN A 65 8.78 15.03 18.36
N GLU A 66 7.82 15.94 18.50
CA GLU A 66 6.62 15.97 17.67
C GLU A 66 6.96 16.16 16.18
N GLN A 67 7.97 16.96 15.86
CA GLN A 67 8.38 17.23 14.47
C GLN A 67 8.88 15.95 13.79
N VAL A 68 9.78 15.22 14.45
CA VAL A 68 10.32 13.96 13.91
C VAL A 68 9.23 12.88 13.90
N GLN A 69 8.33 12.87 14.88
CA GLN A 69 7.22 11.92 14.93
C GLN A 69 6.22 12.12 13.80
N LYS A 70 5.87 13.38 13.47
CA LYS A 70 5.06 13.71 12.29
C LYS A 70 5.73 13.26 11.00
N ALA A 71 7.05 13.49 10.88
CA ALA A 71 7.81 13.01 9.73
C ALA A 71 7.82 11.48 9.64
N LEU A 72 7.96 10.77 10.76
CA LEU A 72 7.92 9.31 10.79
C LEU A 72 6.56 8.77 10.34
N TYR A 73 5.45 9.35 10.81
CA TYR A 73 4.11 8.90 10.42
C TYR A 73 3.81 9.17 8.95
N ALA A 74 4.24 10.30 8.40
CA ALA A 74 4.19 10.51 6.95
C ALA A 74 5.01 9.44 6.20
N GLN A 75 6.21 9.13 6.70
CA GLN A 75 7.07 8.13 6.09
C GLN A 75 6.52 6.70 6.22
N ASN A 76 5.77 6.38 7.28
CA ASN A 76 5.06 5.11 7.43
C ASN A 76 4.04 4.92 6.30
N ALA A 77 3.29 5.98 5.98
CA ALA A 77 2.32 5.97 4.88
C ALA A 77 2.99 5.69 3.53
N ASP A 78 4.14 6.31 3.28
CA ASP A 78 4.91 6.09 2.05
C ASP A 78 5.47 4.66 1.96
N VAL A 79 6.05 4.13 3.06
CA VAL A 79 6.54 2.74 3.10
C VAL A 79 5.40 1.76 2.85
N ALA A 80 4.24 1.95 3.48
CA ALA A 80 3.07 1.10 3.28
C ALA A 80 2.56 1.18 1.84
N ALA A 81 2.48 2.38 1.26
CA ALA A 81 2.02 2.59 -0.10
C ALA A 81 2.94 1.91 -1.13
N TYR A 82 4.26 2.09 -1.01
CA TYR A 82 5.23 1.44 -1.89
C TYR A 82 5.29 -0.08 -1.67
N THR A 83 5.08 -0.56 -0.44
CA THR A 83 4.99 -2.01 -0.16
C THR A 83 3.80 -2.62 -0.87
N ALA A 84 2.61 -2.04 -0.74
CA ALA A 84 1.40 -2.50 -1.41
C ALA A 84 1.57 -2.52 -2.94
N THR A 85 2.13 -1.43 -3.49
CA THR A 85 2.40 -1.31 -4.94
C THR A 85 3.44 -2.32 -5.41
N SER A 86 4.58 -2.45 -4.72
CA SER A 86 5.65 -3.37 -5.10
C SER A 86 5.20 -4.83 -5.04
N ASN A 87 4.44 -5.23 -4.02
CA ASN A 87 3.91 -6.60 -3.89
C ASN A 87 2.94 -6.92 -5.04
N SER A 88 2.03 -5.99 -5.32
CA SER A 88 1.06 -6.08 -6.41
C SER A 88 1.75 -6.27 -7.77
N LEU A 89 2.74 -5.43 -8.07
CA LEU A 89 3.44 -5.46 -9.36
C LEU A 89 4.43 -6.62 -9.47
N SER A 90 5.04 -7.07 -8.37
CA SER A 90 5.95 -8.22 -8.38
C SER A 90 5.27 -9.51 -8.86
N ASN A 91 4.01 -9.73 -8.46
CA ASN A 91 3.21 -10.87 -8.91
C ASN A 91 3.00 -10.85 -10.42
N ILE A 92 2.81 -9.66 -11.00
CA ILE A 92 2.61 -9.46 -12.43
C ILE A 92 3.93 -9.63 -13.19
N THR A 93 5.00 -8.97 -12.76
CA THR A 93 6.29 -8.99 -13.47
C THR A 93 6.90 -10.39 -13.48
N ALA A 94 6.63 -11.22 -12.46
CA ALA A 94 7.05 -12.62 -12.45
C ALA A 94 6.46 -13.44 -13.61
N LEU A 95 5.30 -13.05 -14.14
CA LEU A 95 4.63 -13.70 -15.27
C LEU A 95 5.11 -13.21 -16.63
N GLN A 96 5.81 -12.08 -16.69
CA GLN A 96 6.22 -11.44 -17.94
C GLN A 96 7.56 -11.94 -18.48
N GLY A 97 8.17 -12.93 -17.80
CA GLY A 97 9.49 -13.44 -18.15
C GLY A 97 10.63 -12.51 -17.73
N SER A 98 11.83 -12.76 -18.24
CA SER A 98 13.02 -11.96 -17.95
C SER A 98 13.72 -11.52 -19.24
N THR A 99 13.92 -10.21 -19.42
CA THR A 99 14.70 -9.66 -20.54
C THR A 99 16.20 -10.00 -20.46
N SER A 100 16.65 -10.64 -19.36
CA SER A 100 18.04 -11.08 -19.17
C SER A 100 18.31 -12.50 -19.67
N ALA A 101 17.29 -13.23 -20.14
CA ALA A 101 17.49 -14.54 -20.73
C ALA A 101 17.92 -14.42 -22.20
N THR A 102 18.83 -15.31 -22.62
CA THR A 102 19.26 -15.46 -24.01
C THR A 102 18.04 -15.63 -24.92
N SER A 103 18.02 -14.89 -26.04
CA SER A 103 16.94 -14.87 -27.04
C SER A 103 16.40 -16.28 -27.37
N GLY A 104 15.08 -16.46 -27.24
CA GLY A 104 14.37 -17.70 -27.59
C GLY A 104 13.81 -18.51 -26.41
N SER A 105 14.13 -18.15 -25.16
CA SER A 105 13.66 -18.85 -23.95
C SER A 105 13.32 -17.91 -22.77
N SER A 106 13.01 -16.63 -23.02
CA SER A 106 12.73 -15.69 -21.91
C SER A 106 11.32 -15.76 -21.33
N GLY A 107 10.38 -16.40 -22.04
CA GLY A 107 8.96 -16.42 -21.67
C GLY A 107 8.25 -15.07 -21.79
N THR A 108 8.86 -14.10 -22.48
CA THR A 108 8.27 -12.78 -22.73
C THR A 108 7.31 -12.83 -23.92
N LEU A 109 6.31 -11.94 -23.94
CA LEU A 109 5.38 -11.82 -25.08
C LEU A 109 6.11 -11.52 -26.41
N SER A 110 7.23 -10.79 -26.35
CA SER A 110 8.08 -10.52 -27.52
C SER A 110 8.70 -11.78 -28.09
N ASP A 111 9.22 -12.66 -27.23
CA ASP A 111 9.79 -13.95 -27.65
C ASP A 111 8.71 -14.88 -28.22
N GLU A 112 7.53 -14.91 -27.62
CA GLU A 112 6.40 -15.71 -28.13
C GLU A 112 5.94 -15.25 -29.51
N LEU A 113 5.87 -13.93 -29.74
CA LEU A 113 5.59 -13.36 -31.05
C LEU A 113 6.72 -13.65 -32.05
N GLY A 114 7.99 -13.63 -31.60
CA GLY A 114 9.14 -14.04 -32.42
C GLY A 114 9.10 -15.53 -32.80
N ASN A 115 8.66 -16.39 -31.88
CA ASN A 115 8.46 -17.82 -32.13
C ASN A 115 7.33 -18.05 -33.13
N LEU A 116 6.22 -17.32 -33.01
CA LEU A 116 5.13 -17.35 -33.99
C LEU A 116 5.61 -16.89 -35.37
N GLN A 117 6.37 -15.79 -35.45
CA GLN A 117 6.96 -15.31 -36.71
C GLN A 117 7.90 -16.35 -37.33
N SER A 118 8.72 -17.02 -36.52
CA SER A 118 9.65 -18.06 -36.95
C SER A 118 8.92 -19.31 -37.44
N ALA A 119 7.82 -19.69 -36.78
CA ALA A 119 6.97 -20.80 -37.21
C ALA A 119 6.29 -20.49 -38.55
N LEU A 120 5.76 -19.28 -38.73
CA LEU A 120 5.19 -18.82 -40.00
C LEU A 120 6.24 -18.81 -41.12
N THR A 121 7.45 -18.33 -40.83
CA THR A 121 8.57 -18.35 -41.78
C THR A 121 8.93 -19.78 -42.20
N SER A 122 9.01 -20.70 -41.24
CA SER A 122 9.29 -22.11 -41.51
C SER A 122 8.19 -22.78 -42.35
N LEU A 123 6.93 -22.42 -42.08
CA LEU A 123 5.79 -22.90 -42.85
C LEU A 123 5.86 -22.46 -44.32
N THR A 124 6.38 -21.27 -44.64
CA THR A 124 6.56 -20.85 -46.05
C THR A 124 7.49 -21.77 -46.85
N SER A 125 8.44 -22.44 -46.18
CA SER A 125 9.40 -23.36 -46.82
C SER A 125 8.85 -24.78 -46.97
N THR A 126 7.87 -25.16 -46.15
CA THR A 126 7.27 -26.50 -46.13
C THR A 126 5.75 -26.45 -45.93
N PRO A 127 5.00 -25.80 -46.83
CA PRO A 127 3.58 -25.47 -46.61
C PRO A 127 2.69 -26.71 -46.41
N ASP A 128 2.98 -27.80 -47.13
CA ASP A 128 2.19 -29.04 -47.06
C ASP A 128 2.47 -29.90 -45.81
N SER A 129 3.42 -29.48 -44.96
CA SER A 129 3.75 -30.21 -43.74
C SER A 129 2.71 -29.95 -42.65
N ALA A 130 1.87 -30.95 -42.38
CA ALA A 130 0.94 -30.91 -41.25
C ALA A 130 1.64 -30.59 -39.91
N SER A 131 2.87 -31.08 -39.73
CA SER A 131 3.68 -30.76 -38.55
C SER A 131 4.09 -29.28 -38.49
N ALA A 132 4.41 -28.66 -39.62
CA ALA A 132 4.74 -27.23 -39.66
C ALA A 132 3.50 -26.38 -39.39
N GLN A 133 2.34 -26.77 -39.94
CA GLN A 133 1.05 -26.13 -39.67
C GLN A 133 0.69 -26.21 -38.18
N SER A 134 0.78 -27.40 -37.57
CA SER A 134 0.56 -27.57 -36.12
C SER A 134 1.53 -26.77 -35.26
N THR A 135 2.77 -26.54 -35.72
CA THR A 135 3.76 -25.72 -35.01
C THR A 135 3.33 -24.25 -34.95
N VAL A 136 2.77 -23.70 -36.03
CA VAL A 136 2.20 -22.34 -36.05
C VAL A 136 1.04 -22.22 -35.07
N ILE A 137 0.10 -23.17 -35.11
CA ILE A 137 -1.06 -23.17 -34.19
C ILE A 137 -0.60 -23.28 -32.73
N SER A 138 0.41 -24.11 -32.45
CA SER A 138 0.96 -24.27 -31.11
C SER A 138 1.61 -22.97 -30.62
N ALA A 139 2.42 -22.30 -31.45
CA ALA A 139 3.03 -21.01 -31.10
C ALA A 139 1.98 -19.91 -30.86
N ALA A 140 0.93 -19.86 -31.70
CA ALA A 140 -0.17 -18.92 -31.52
C ALA A 140 -0.96 -19.19 -30.23
N SER A 141 -1.20 -20.47 -29.91
CA SER A 141 -1.90 -20.88 -28.69
C SER A 141 -1.11 -20.53 -27.44
N THR A 142 0.21 -20.75 -27.44
CA THR A 142 1.10 -20.33 -26.34
C THR A 142 1.02 -18.81 -26.10
N PHE A 143 1.12 -18.01 -27.17
CA PHE A 143 0.99 -16.55 -27.05
C PHE A 143 -0.36 -16.13 -26.45
N ALA A 144 -1.47 -16.69 -26.96
CA ALA A 144 -2.81 -16.39 -26.43
C ALA A 144 -2.94 -16.76 -24.94
N GLN A 145 -2.41 -17.92 -24.53
CA GLN A 145 -2.44 -18.37 -23.14
C GLN A 145 -1.63 -17.46 -22.20
N SER A 146 -0.45 -17.01 -22.63
CA SER A 146 0.37 -16.08 -21.86
C SER A 146 -0.30 -14.72 -21.71
N VAL A 147 -0.93 -14.23 -22.78
CA VAL A 147 -1.77 -13.03 -22.76
C VAL A 147 -2.94 -13.18 -21.78
N ASN A 148 -3.71 -14.28 -21.84
CA ASN A 148 -4.84 -14.50 -20.95
C ASN A 148 -4.41 -14.63 -19.48
N THR A 149 -3.27 -15.29 -19.23
CA THR A 149 -2.67 -15.45 -17.91
C THR A 149 -2.31 -14.10 -17.30
N LEU A 150 -1.64 -13.25 -18.08
CA LEU A 150 -1.28 -11.90 -17.65
C LEU A 150 -2.51 -11.01 -17.41
N ALA A 151 -3.50 -11.09 -18.30
CA ALA A 151 -4.76 -10.37 -18.15
C ALA A 151 -5.53 -10.80 -16.88
N SER A 152 -5.56 -12.09 -16.59
CA SER A 152 -6.16 -12.65 -15.38
C SER A 152 -5.42 -12.22 -14.11
N ALA A 153 -4.09 -12.10 -14.17
CA ALA A 153 -3.30 -11.58 -13.07
C ALA A 153 -3.62 -10.11 -12.77
N TYR A 154 -3.82 -9.27 -13.80
CA TYR A 154 -4.27 -7.89 -13.58
C TYR A 154 -5.62 -7.82 -12.88
N GLN A 155 -6.61 -8.63 -13.30
CA GLN A 155 -7.93 -8.64 -12.66
C GLN A 155 -7.88 -9.17 -11.24
N THR A 156 -7.11 -10.24 -11.00
CA THR A 156 -6.89 -10.78 -9.66
C THR A 156 -6.31 -9.72 -8.74
N GLN A 157 -5.28 -9.01 -9.20
CA GLN A 157 -4.64 -7.98 -8.41
C GLN A 157 -5.53 -6.73 -8.24
N ARG A 158 -6.39 -6.40 -9.22
CA ARG A 158 -7.42 -5.35 -9.06
C ARG A 158 -8.47 -5.74 -8.03
N GLN A 159 -8.90 -7.00 -8.02
CA GLN A 159 -9.83 -7.52 -7.00
C GLN A 159 -9.19 -7.49 -5.61
N THR A 160 -7.95 -7.95 -5.49
CA THR A 160 -7.20 -7.85 -4.22
C THR A 160 -7.11 -6.41 -3.74
N ALA A 161 -6.80 -5.46 -4.63
CA ALA A 161 -6.77 -4.04 -4.27
C ALA A 161 -8.15 -3.53 -3.79
N GLN A 162 -9.24 -3.94 -4.44
CA GLN A 162 -10.60 -3.62 -3.98
C GLN A 162 -10.89 -4.21 -2.59
N ASP A 163 -10.55 -5.47 -2.36
CA ASP A 163 -10.80 -6.13 -1.08
C ASP A 163 -9.95 -5.48 0.04
N THR A 164 -8.70 -5.12 -0.26
CA THR A 164 -7.83 -4.37 0.67
C THR A 164 -8.37 -2.96 0.95
N VAL A 165 -8.94 -2.26 -0.04
CA VAL A 165 -9.62 -0.97 0.21
C VAL A 165 -10.73 -1.14 1.25
N VAL A 166 -11.55 -2.19 1.16
CA VAL A 166 -12.64 -2.44 2.10
C VAL A 166 -12.10 -2.75 3.51
N SER A 167 -11.07 -3.58 3.63
CA SER A 167 -10.47 -3.88 4.94
C SER A 167 -9.76 -2.68 5.55
N SER A 168 -8.98 -1.92 4.77
CA SER A 168 -8.30 -0.71 5.23
C SER A 168 -9.28 0.34 5.75
N VAL A 169 -10.46 0.50 5.12
CA VAL A 169 -11.50 1.40 5.64
C VAL A 169 -12.01 0.95 7.02
N SER A 170 -12.18 -0.37 7.23
CA SER A 170 -12.56 -0.93 8.53
C SER A 170 -11.47 -0.72 9.59
N ASP A 171 -10.20 -0.92 9.23
CA ASP A 171 -9.07 -0.74 10.14
C ASP A 171 -8.89 0.73 10.53
N ILE A 172 -8.99 1.66 9.56
CA ILE A 172 -9.00 3.11 9.80
C ILE A 172 -10.10 3.50 10.79
N ASN A 173 -11.33 3.02 10.60
CA ASN A 173 -12.42 3.32 11.53
C ASN A 173 -12.15 2.77 12.94
N THR A 174 -11.51 1.61 13.04
CA THR A 174 -11.13 1.00 14.33
C THR A 174 -10.06 1.82 15.05
N ASP A 175 -9.06 2.32 14.32
CA ASP A 175 -8.03 3.20 14.86
C ASP A 175 -8.61 4.56 15.29
N LEU A 176 -9.49 5.16 14.47
CA LEU A 176 -10.20 6.40 14.83
C LEU A 176 -11.08 6.22 16.08
N THR A 177 -11.74 5.06 16.21
CA THR A 177 -12.51 4.67 17.42
C THR A 177 -11.61 4.64 18.65
N THR A 178 -10.47 3.96 18.54
CA THR A 178 -9.51 3.82 19.63
C THR A 178 -8.94 5.17 20.03
N ILE A 179 -8.53 5.99 19.06
CA ILE A 179 -8.00 7.34 19.30
C ILE A 179 -9.05 8.23 19.98
N GLY A 180 -10.31 8.18 19.54
CA GLY A 180 -11.41 8.94 20.12
C GLY A 180 -11.71 8.56 21.58
N ALA A 181 -11.77 7.26 21.86
CA ALA A 181 -11.98 6.72 23.20
C ALA A 181 -10.84 7.11 24.15
N LEU A 182 -9.59 7.00 23.69
CA LEU A 182 -8.41 7.38 24.46
C LEU A 182 -8.36 8.89 24.70
N SER A 183 -8.64 9.70 23.68
CA SER A 183 -8.67 11.17 23.82
C SER A 183 -9.72 11.62 24.84
N THR A 184 -10.88 10.95 24.89
CA THR A 184 -11.90 11.22 25.93
C THR A 184 -11.38 10.92 27.34
N LYS A 185 -10.69 9.79 27.54
CA LYS A 185 -10.10 9.44 28.84
C LYS A 185 -8.98 10.41 29.24
N ILE A 186 -8.11 10.76 28.29
CA ILE A 186 -7.01 11.71 28.48
C ILE A 186 -7.56 13.07 28.91
N MET A 187 -8.59 13.59 28.22
CA MET A 187 -9.23 14.85 28.58
C MET A 187 -9.79 14.85 30.01
N ASN A 188 -10.49 13.79 30.40
CA ASN A 188 -11.04 13.67 31.77
C ASN A 188 -9.94 13.65 32.83
N LEU A 189 -8.86 12.90 32.61
CA LEU A 189 -7.73 12.83 33.55
C LEU A 189 -6.94 14.15 33.61
N LYS A 190 -6.65 14.78 32.46
CA LYS A 190 -6.00 16.09 32.39
C LYS A 190 -6.81 17.16 33.14
N SER A 191 -8.15 17.14 33.04
CA SER A 191 -9.00 18.10 33.77
C SER A 191 -8.88 18.05 35.30
N THR A 192 -8.42 16.92 35.84
CA THR A 192 -8.19 16.71 37.28
C THR A 192 -6.70 16.64 37.64
N GLY A 193 -5.80 16.92 36.69
CA GLY A 193 -4.35 16.89 36.89
C GLY A 193 -3.76 15.49 37.10
N GLN A 194 -4.46 14.44 36.67
CA GLN A 194 -4.01 13.05 36.76
C GLN A 194 -3.08 12.66 35.60
N ASP A 195 -2.33 11.58 35.80
CA ASP A 195 -1.39 11.03 34.82
C ASP A 195 -2.11 10.47 33.58
N THR A 196 -1.61 10.80 32.39
CA THR A 196 -2.14 10.33 31.11
C THR A 196 -1.12 9.62 30.22
N ALA A 197 0.14 9.48 30.65
CA ALA A 197 1.24 9.07 29.77
C ALA A 197 1.00 7.71 29.10
N ALA A 198 0.53 6.72 29.87
CA ALA A 198 0.21 5.40 29.33
C ALA A 198 -0.92 5.42 28.29
N LEU A 199 -1.94 6.26 28.49
CA LEU A 199 -3.06 6.40 27.53
C LEU A 199 -2.64 7.18 26.28
N GLU A 200 -1.79 8.20 26.45
CA GLU A 200 -1.18 8.92 25.34
C GLU A 200 -0.32 7.98 24.50
N ASN A 201 0.46 7.09 25.12
CA ASN A 201 1.23 6.05 24.44
C ASN A 201 0.34 5.13 23.60
N GLN A 202 -0.74 4.59 24.17
CA GLN A 202 -1.71 3.78 23.43
C GLN A 202 -2.32 4.55 22.25
N ARG A 203 -2.55 5.86 22.41
CA ARG A 203 -3.09 6.72 21.34
C ARG A 203 -2.08 6.92 20.22
N TYR A 204 -0.79 7.09 20.55
CA TYR A 204 0.29 7.16 19.56
C TYR A 204 0.52 5.85 18.81
N THR A 205 0.34 4.69 19.46
CA THR A 205 0.36 3.39 18.77
C THR A 205 -0.78 3.29 17.76
N ALA A 206 -2.02 3.64 18.16
CA ALA A 206 -3.16 3.65 17.23
C ALA A 206 -2.96 4.66 16.08
N LEU A 207 -2.37 5.82 16.37
CA LEU A 207 -2.04 6.82 15.34
C LEU A 207 -0.93 6.33 14.40
N SER A 208 0.05 5.56 14.89
CA SER A 208 1.07 4.93 14.06
C SER A 208 0.46 3.87 13.12
N SER A 209 -0.50 3.08 13.62
CA SER A 209 -1.28 2.13 12.80
C SER A 209 -2.05 2.88 11.71
N LEU A 210 -2.84 3.89 12.09
CA LEU A 210 -3.58 4.74 11.17
C LEU A 210 -2.69 5.37 10.09
N SER A 211 -1.50 5.84 10.47
CA SER A 211 -0.54 6.43 9.53
C SER A 211 0.00 5.45 8.48
N SER A 212 -0.03 4.15 8.76
CA SER A 212 0.36 3.13 7.78
C SER A 212 -0.77 2.88 6.78
N GLU A 213 -2.02 3.01 7.20
CA GLU A 213 -3.19 2.84 6.33
C GLU A 213 -3.47 4.06 5.44
N LEU A 214 -3.22 5.27 5.95
CA LEU A 214 -3.57 6.52 5.27
C LEU A 214 -2.61 7.66 5.64
N SER A 215 -2.27 8.54 4.69
CA SER A 215 -1.53 9.76 4.99
C SER A 215 -2.39 10.74 5.78
N VAL A 216 -2.06 10.91 7.06
CA VAL A 216 -2.78 11.77 7.99
C VAL A 216 -1.87 12.84 8.60
N SER A 217 -2.47 13.99 8.88
CA SER A 217 -1.93 15.04 9.74
C SER A 217 -2.70 15.08 11.04
N TRP A 218 -2.04 15.47 12.13
CA TRP A 218 -2.65 15.50 13.45
C TRP A 218 -2.14 16.67 14.30
N SER A 219 -2.97 17.07 15.25
CA SER A 219 -2.64 18.07 16.28
C SER A 219 -3.33 17.73 17.60
N GLU A 220 -2.61 17.88 18.70
CA GLU A 220 -3.16 17.77 20.05
C GLU A 220 -3.47 19.15 20.64
N SER A 221 -4.65 19.29 21.24
CA SER A 221 -5.08 20.47 21.97
C SER A 221 -4.62 20.44 23.42
N ALA A 222 -4.52 21.59 24.08
CA ALA A 222 -4.06 21.69 25.48
C ALA A 222 -4.91 20.90 26.49
N ASN A 223 -6.20 20.67 26.18
CA ASN A 223 -7.10 19.84 26.98
C ASN A 223 -6.84 18.33 26.81
N GLY A 224 -6.02 17.92 25.85
CA GLY A 224 -5.73 16.53 25.51
C GLY A 224 -6.56 15.96 24.36
N ASP A 225 -7.38 16.76 23.69
CA ASP A 225 -8.11 16.32 22.50
C ASP A 225 -7.18 16.19 21.28
N MET A 226 -7.50 15.31 20.34
CA MET A 226 -6.69 15.08 19.13
C MET A 226 -7.54 15.23 17.87
N THR A 227 -7.14 16.14 17.00
CA THR A 227 -7.73 16.32 15.68
C THR A 227 -6.87 15.62 14.63
N ILE A 228 -7.54 14.90 13.72
CA ILE A 228 -6.90 14.15 12.63
C ILE A 228 -7.51 14.60 11.32
N SER A 229 -6.69 14.86 10.31
CA SER A 229 -7.14 15.19 8.96
C SER A 229 -6.32 14.44 7.91
N THR A 230 -6.93 14.11 6.78
CA THR A 230 -6.22 13.56 5.62
C THR A 230 -5.19 14.57 5.11
N ALA A 231 -4.22 14.12 4.30
CA ALA A 231 -3.27 15.01 3.64
C ALA A 231 -3.95 16.12 2.82
N ASN A 232 -5.16 15.88 2.31
CA ASN A 232 -5.95 16.83 1.54
C ASN A 232 -6.88 17.72 2.40
N GLY A 233 -6.83 17.59 3.73
CA GLY A 233 -7.53 18.48 4.66
C GLY A 233 -8.93 18.02 5.08
N VAL A 234 -9.36 16.81 4.72
CA VAL A 234 -10.62 16.25 5.22
C VAL A 234 -10.43 15.82 6.67
N THR A 235 -11.13 16.46 7.60
CA THR A 235 -11.09 16.06 9.01
C THR A 235 -11.79 14.71 9.20
N LEU A 236 -11.08 13.77 9.84
CA LEU A 236 -11.59 12.46 10.18
C LEU A 236 -12.16 12.50 11.61
N PRO A 237 -13.48 12.33 11.80
CA PRO A 237 -14.08 12.38 13.12
C PRO A 237 -13.53 11.30 14.06
N THR A 238 -13.05 11.72 15.23
CA THR A 238 -12.70 10.83 16.35
C THR A 238 -13.80 10.80 17.41
N ARG A 239 -14.86 11.60 17.24
CA ARG A 239 -16.04 11.66 18.10
C ARG A 239 -17.27 11.94 17.23
N ASP A 240 -18.41 11.34 17.59
CA ASP A 240 -19.68 11.75 17.02
C ASP A 240 -20.18 12.99 17.78
N THR A 241 -19.97 14.16 17.21
CA THR A 241 -20.45 15.44 17.74
C THR A 241 -21.88 15.77 17.32
N SER A 242 -22.51 14.94 16.47
CA SER A 242 -23.89 15.09 16.01
C SER A 242 -24.91 14.44 16.94
N SER A 243 -24.49 13.43 17.73
CA SER A 243 -25.30 12.92 18.83
C SER A 243 -25.20 13.83 20.06
N THR A 244 -26.34 14.09 20.70
CA THR A 244 -26.52 14.94 21.90
C THR A 244 -25.70 14.51 23.12
N GLN A 245 -24.90 13.44 23.00
CA GLN A 245 -24.11 12.83 24.07
C GLN A 245 -22.64 12.59 23.70
N GLY A 246 -22.16 13.05 22.54
CA GLY A 246 -20.75 12.92 22.17
C GLY A 246 -20.30 11.45 22.09
N ALA A 247 -21.10 10.61 21.43
CA ALA A 247 -20.85 9.16 21.39
C ALA A 247 -19.50 8.85 20.73
N THR A 248 -18.84 7.79 21.20
CA THR A 248 -17.65 7.22 20.55
C THR A 248 -18.02 6.77 19.14
N VAL A 249 -17.13 7.03 18.18
CA VAL A 249 -17.25 6.50 16.82
C VAL A 249 -17.21 4.96 16.84
N SER A 250 -17.74 4.28 15.82
CA SER A 250 -17.77 2.82 15.73
C SER A 250 -16.80 2.32 14.67
N SER A 251 -16.49 1.02 14.61
CA SER A 251 -15.69 0.46 13.51
C SER A 251 -16.36 0.56 12.13
N THR A 252 -17.60 1.02 12.06
CA THR A 252 -18.39 1.22 10.83
C THR A 252 -18.63 2.70 10.48
N TRP A 253 -18.11 3.63 11.28
CA TRP A 253 -18.24 5.08 11.10
C TRP A 253 -16.96 5.76 11.63
N PRO A 254 -16.27 6.64 10.89
CA PRO A 254 -16.88 7.63 10.00
C PRO A 254 -16.84 7.33 8.50
N LEU A 255 -15.96 6.44 8.05
CA LEU A 255 -15.85 6.08 6.64
C LEU A 255 -16.71 4.86 6.32
N SER A 256 -17.38 4.87 5.17
CA SER A 256 -18.12 3.72 4.68
C SER A 256 -17.78 3.42 3.23
N THR A 257 -17.72 2.13 2.91
CA THR A 257 -17.60 1.60 1.55
C THR A 257 -18.26 0.22 1.52
N SER A 258 -18.26 -0.45 0.38
CA SER A 258 -18.84 -1.79 0.24
C SER A 258 -17.94 -2.69 -0.59
N SER A 259 -18.09 -4.00 -0.43
CA SER A 259 -17.45 -4.96 -1.31
C SER A 259 -18.01 -4.84 -2.73
N ALA A 260 -17.17 -5.13 -3.71
CA ALA A 260 -17.54 -5.18 -5.11
C ALA A 260 -16.74 -6.27 -5.81
N GLN A 261 -17.35 -6.90 -6.82
CA GLN A 261 -16.63 -7.78 -7.73
C GLN A 261 -16.16 -6.95 -8.91
N ILE A 262 -14.85 -6.98 -9.15
CA ILE A 262 -14.17 -6.21 -10.18
C ILE A 262 -14.04 -7.07 -11.43
N SER A 263 -14.32 -6.45 -12.56
CA SER A 263 -14.07 -7.01 -13.89
C SER A 263 -13.47 -5.93 -14.80
N VAL A 264 -13.23 -6.29 -16.07
CA VAL A 264 -12.79 -5.33 -17.10
C VAL A 264 -13.75 -4.17 -17.29
N SER A 265 -15.04 -4.38 -17.04
CA SER A 265 -16.05 -3.34 -17.19
C SER A 265 -16.13 -2.40 -15.99
N SER A 266 -15.40 -2.73 -14.91
CA SER A 266 -15.52 -2.01 -13.65
C SER A 266 -14.71 -0.72 -13.64
N THR A 267 -15.42 0.40 -13.45
CA THR A 267 -14.86 1.75 -13.30
C THR A 267 -15.34 2.40 -12.01
N TYR A 268 -14.48 3.27 -11.47
CA TYR A 268 -14.83 4.26 -10.45
C TYR A 268 -15.03 5.62 -11.13
N SER A 269 -16.10 6.32 -10.77
CA SER A 269 -16.32 7.71 -11.18
C SER A 269 -16.97 8.52 -10.06
N ALA A 270 -16.32 9.60 -9.65
CA ALA A 270 -16.84 10.52 -8.64
C ALA A 270 -18.08 11.33 -9.09
N THR A 271 -18.40 11.32 -10.39
CA THR A 271 -19.43 12.18 -11.00
C THR A 271 -20.57 11.39 -11.66
N SER A 272 -20.43 10.08 -11.81
CA SER A 272 -21.42 9.23 -12.49
C SER A 272 -22.10 8.29 -11.50
N THR A 273 -23.41 8.08 -11.69
CA THR A 273 -24.18 7.07 -10.98
C THR A 273 -23.91 5.64 -11.46
N ASP A 274 -23.24 5.48 -12.60
CA ASP A 274 -22.92 4.17 -13.21
C ASP A 274 -21.59 3.59 -12.70
N SER A 275 -21.08 4.09 -11.58
CA SER A 275 -19.85 3.58 -10.96
C SER A 275 -20.08 2.19 -10.36
N SER A 276 -19.57 1.17 -11.03
CA SER A 276 -19.57 -0.22 -10.52
C SER A 276 -18.68 -0.41 -9.28
N ILE A 277 -17.69 0.47 -9.10
CA ILE A 277 -16.82 0.47 -7.93
C ILE A 277 -17.41 1.45 -6.91
N PRO A 278 -17.69 1.02 -5.67
CA PRO A 278 -18.30 1.87 -4.67
C PRO A 278 -17.30 2.94 -4.20
N ALA A 279 -17.81 4.16 -4.03
CA ALA A 279 -17.07 5.24 -3.40
C ALA A 279 -16.77 4.93 -1.92
N ILE A 280 -15.76 5.61 -1.38
CA ILE A 280 -15.56 5.73 0.06
C ILE A 280 -16.22 7.03 0.49
N THR A 281 -17.22 6.93 1.37
CA THR A 281 -18.00 8.10 1.80
C THR A 281 -17.78 8.45 3.25
N LEU A 282 -17.82 9.75 3.53
CA LEU A 282 -17.85 10.34 4.87
C LEU A 282 -19.16 11.11 5.00
N ASN A 283 -20.05 10.67 5.90
CA ASN A 283 -21.40 11.24 6.05
C ASN A 283 -22.18 11.34 4.73
N GLY A 284 -22.04 10.33 3.86
CA GLY A 284 -22.72 10.27 2.55
C GLY A 284 -22.08 11.12 1.46
N ARG A 285 -20.99 11.85 1.74
CA ARG A 285 -20.20 12.55 0.72
C ARG A 285 -19.03 11.67 0.27
N ASP A 286 -18.84 11.52 -1.04
CA ASP A 286 -17.66 10.86 -1.60
C ASP A 286 -16.38 11.64 -1.25
N VAL A 287 -15.44 10.94 -0.61
CA VAL A 287 -14.12 11.45 -0.23
C VAL A 287 -12.99 10.58 -0.78
N THR A 288 -13.28 9.68 -1.74
CA THR A 288 -12.30 8.72 -2.28
C THR A 288 -11.04 9.41 -2.81
N ALA A 289 -11.20 10.54 -3.51
CA ALA A 289 -10.09 11.33 -4.03
C ALA A 289 -9.25 12.03 -2.94
N ASP A 290 -9.82 12.23 -1.75
CA ASP A 290 -9.15 12.87 -0.62
C ASP A 290 -8.30 11.88 0.21
N LEU A 291 -8.48 10.58 -0.02
CA LEU A 291 -7.84 9.48 0.71
C LEU A 291 -6.59 9.00 -0.03
N THR A 292 -5.45 9.63 0.26
CA THR A 292 -4.17 9.38 -0.41
C THR A 292 -3.11 8.83 0.54
N GLY A 293 -2.10 8.17 -0.02
CA GLY A 293 -1.00 7.53 0.72
C GLY A 293 -1.42 6.35 1.59
N GLY A 294 -0.45 5.74 2.26
CA GLY A 294 -0.66 4.51 3.02
C GLY A 294 -1.11 3.32 2.17
N THR A 295 -1.48 2.24 2.84
CA THR A 295 -2.08 1.05 2.20
C THR A 295 -3.34 1.40 1.41
N LEU A 296 -4.23 2.24 1.95
CA LEU A 296 -5.50 2.59 1.32
C LEU A 296 -5.31 3.34 -0.01
N GLY A 297 -4.55 4.44 0.01
CA GLY A 297 -4.34 5.27 -1.17
C GLY A 297 -3.60 4.54 -2.28
N ALA A 298 -2.64 3.67 -1.93
CA ALA A 298 -1.96 2.82 -2.90
C ALA A 298 -2.90 1.82 -3.57
N ASN A 299 -3.78 1.18 -2.81
CA ASN A 299 -4.74 0.23 -3.38
C ASN A 299 -5.82 0.92 -4.23
N ILE A 300 -6.27 2.13 -3.87
CA ILE A 300 -7.11 2.97 -4.75
C ILE A 300 -6.38 3.23 -6.07
N THR A 301 -5.11 3.67 -6.01
CA THR A 301 -4.31 3.98 -7.21
C THR A 301 -4.08 2.74 -8.08
N LEU A 302 -3.76 1.60 -7.47
CA LEU A 302 -3.60 0.31 -8.16
C LEU A 302 -4.89 -0.09 -8.86
N ARG A 303 -6.02 -0.06 -8.14
CA ARG A 303 -7.35 -0.45 -8.63
C ARG A 303 -7.81 0.46 -9.77
N ASP A 304 -7.66 1.77 -9.63
CA ASP A 304 -8.33 2.74 -10.51
C ASP A 304 -7.46 3.25 -11.65
N THR A 305 -6.13 3.20 -11.51
CA THR A 305 -5.21 3.78 -12.50
C THR A 305 -4.14 2.80 -12.98
N THR A 306 -3.30 2.27 -12.08
CA THR A 306 -2.11 1.52 -12.48
C THR A 306 -2.45 0.22 -13.21
N LEU A 307 -3.26 -0.65 -12.58
CA LEU A 307 -3.63 -1.94 -13.18
C LEU A 307 -4.55 -1.80 -14.39
N PRO A 308 -5.53 -0.86 -14.42
CA PRO A 308 -6.26 -0.51 -15.65
C PRO A 308 -5.35 -0.09 -16.80
N THR A 309 -4.31 0.71 -16.51
CA THR A 309 -3.36 1.13 -17.54
C THR A 309 -2.58 -0.07 -18.07
N MET A 310 -2.14 -0.98 -17.20
CA MET A 310 -1.44 -2.20 -17.61
C MET A 310 -2.32 -3.14 -18.44
N GLN A 311 -3.60 -3.28 -18.06
CA GLN A 311 -4.61 -4.02 -18.83
C GLN A 311 -4.84 -3.36 -20.20
N ALA A 312 -5.00 -2.03 -20.25
CA ALA A 312 -5.22 -1.30 -21.49
C ALA A 312 -4.01 -1.35 -22.44
N GLN A 313 -2.78 -1.36 -21.90
CA GLN A 313 -1.57 -1.58 -22.69
C GLN A 313 -1.55 -2.98 -23.32
N LEU A 314 -1.97 -4.00 -22.57
CA LEU A 314 -2.08 -5.38 -23.08
C LEU A 314 -3.20 -5.49 -24.12
N ASP A 315 -4.38 -4.91 -23.87
CA ASP A 315 -5.51 -4.86 -24.82
C ASP A 315 -5.12 -4.14 -26.12
N SER A 316 -4.33 -3.07 -26.05
CA SER A 316 -3.79 -2.37 -27.21
C SER A 316 -2.85 -3.27 -28.03
N LEU A 317 -1.93 -4.00 -27.38
CA LEU A 317 -1.06 -4.96 -28.06
C LEU A 317 -1.88 -6.07 -28.73
N THR A 318 -2.79 -6.68 -28.00
CA THR A 318 -3.52 -7.87 -28.44
C THR A 318 -4.51 -7.55 -29.55
N SER A 319 -5.22 -6.42 -29.44
CA SER A 319 -6.07 -5.92 -30.54
C SER A 319 -5.24 -5.64 -31.79
N THR A 320 -4.09 -4.97 -31.66
CA THR A 320 -3.19 -4.71 -32.79
C THR A 320 -2.70 -6.00 -33.45
N VAL A 321 -2.35 -7.03 -32.65
CA VAL A 321 -1.95 -8.33 -33.18
C VAL A 321 -3.08 -8.98 -33.98
N ALA A 322 -4.29 -9.02 -33.40
CA ALA A 322 -5.44 -9.64 -34.05
C ALA A 322 -5.85 -8.91 -35.33
N THR A 323 -5.95 -7.58 -35.29
CA THR A 323 -6.38 -6.78 -36.44
C THR A 323 -5.36 -6.82 -37.57
N ARG A 324 -4.06 -6.64 -37.28
CA ARG A 324 -3.03 -6.63 -38.35
C ARG A 324 -2.89 -7.97 -39.06
N LEU A 325 -3.09 -9.09 -38.36
CA LEU A 325 -3.11 -10.40 -38.98
C LEU A 325 -4.39 -10.59 -39.79
N SER A 326 -5.55 -10.16 -39.26
CA SER A 326 -6.82 -10.18 -39.98
C SER A 326 -6.82 -9.34 -41.24
N ASP A 327 -6.18 -8.17 -41.23
CA ASP A 327 -6.07 -7.26 -42.39
C ASP A 327 -5.25 -7.88 -43.53
N GLN A 328 -4.44 -8.90 -43.25
CA GLN A 328 -3.71 -9.69 -44.24
C GLN A 328 -4.40 -11.02 -44.57
N ASP A 329 -5.73 -11.07 -44.42
CA ASP A 329 -6.57 -12.25 -44.69
C ASP A 329 -6.33 -13.43 -43.74
N MET A 330 -5.71 -13.20 -42.57
CA MET A 330 -5.42 -14.23 -41.58
C MET A 330 -5.97 -13.88 -40.17
N PRO A 331 -7.28 -13.94 -39.91
CA PRO A 331 -7.86 -13.71 -38.57
C PRO A 331 -7.52 -14.85 -37.59
N LEU A 332 -6.23 -14.99 -37.27
CA LEU A 332 -5.67 -16.06 -36.44
C LEU A 332 -6.11 -15.94 -34.98
N PHE A 333 -6.32 -14.71 -34.50
CA PHE A 333 -6.72 -14.42 -33.12
C PHE A 333 -8.12 -13.81 -33.09
N THR A 334 -9.01 -14.39 -32.31
CA THR A 334 -10.41 -13.97 -32.16
C THR A 334 -10.83 -14.01 -30.68
N SER A 335 -12.00 -13.44 -30.36
CA SER A 335 -12.63 -13.66 -29.06
C SER A 335 -13.20 -15.09 -29.00
N GLY A 336 -12.85 -15.85 -27.97
CA GLY A 336 -13.25 -17.26 -27.87
C GLY A 336 -14.77 -17.51 -27.84
N ALA A 337 -15.57 -16.53 -27.41
CA ALA A 337 -17.02 -16.64 -27.31
C ALA A 337 -17.78 -16.37 -28.64
N ASP A 338 -17.27 -15.44 -29.45
CA ASP A 338 -18.00 -14.92 -30.63
C ASP A 338 -17.27 -15.20 -31.95
N GLY A 339 -16.00 -15.62 -31.89
CA GLY A 339 -15.17 -15.87 -33.07
C GLY A 339 -14.81 -14.60 -33.85
N ASN A 340 -14.96 -13.42 -33.23
CA ASN A 340 -14.73 -12.14 -33.87
C ASN A 340 -13.33 -11.59 -33.55
N VAL A 341 -12.73 -10.95 -34.55
CA VAL A 341 -11.61 -10.01 -34.35
C VAL A 341 -12.17 -8.78 -33.62
N PRO A 342 -11.47 -8.24 -32.60
CA PRO A 342 -11.98 -7.11 -31.82
C PRO A 342 -12.18 -5.88 -32.70
N GLY A 343 -13.20 -5.09 -32.39
CA GLY A 343 -13.39 -3.79 -33.03
C GLY A 343 -12.32 -2.76 -32.61
N THR A 344 -12.34 -1.61 -33.29
CA THR A 344 -11.30 -0.57 -33.13
C THR A 344 -11.61 0.47 -32.06
N SER A 345 -12.77 0.38 -31.41
CA SER A 345 -13.13 1.27 -30.30
C SER A 345 -12.27 0.97 -29.08
N GLN A 346 -11.61 1.99 -28.54
CA GLN A 346 -10.71 1.86 -27.38
C GLN A 346 -11.40 2.04 -26.03
N THR A 347 -12.69 2.37 -26.07
CA THR A 347 -13.53 2.65 -24.90
C THR A 347 -14.68 1.65 -24.77
N ASP A 348 -14.89 0.79 -25.77
CA ASP A 348 -15.94 -0.22 -25.74
C ASP A 348 -15.35 -1.61 -25.46
N LEU A 349 -16.16 -2.46 -24.83
CA LEU A 349 -15.84 -3.86 -24.61
C LEU A 349 -15.83 -4.64 -25.94
N THR A 350 -15.05 -5.73 -25.98
CA THR A 350 -15.17 -6.76 -27.03
C THR A 350 -16.62 -7.30 -27.10
N PRO A 351 -17.16 -7.61 -28.30
CA PRO A 351 -16.49 -7.61 -29.62
C PRO A 351 -16.49 -6.24 -30.34
N THR A 352 -17.27 -5.26 -29.89
CA THR A 352 -17.39 -3.95 -30.57
C THR A 352 -16.16 -3.06 -30.41
N GLY A 353 -15.43 -3.21 -29.31
CA GLY A 353 -14.14 -2.55 -29.07
C GLY A 353 -13.04 -3.53 -28.65
N SER A 354 -11.92 -2.97 -28.17
CA SER A 354 -10.73 -3.71 -27.79
C SER A 354 -10.61 -3.95 -26.28
N VAL A 355 -11.42 -3.29 -25.45
CA VAL A 355 -11.31 -3.41 -23.99
C VAL A 355 -11.68 -4.83 -23.54
N GLY A 356 -10.78 -5.47 -22.78
CA GLY A 356 -10.94 -6.83 -22.28
C GLY A 356 -10.64 -7.92 -23.30
N PHE A 357 -10.24 -7.59 -24.53
CA PHE A 357 -9.91 -8.58 -25.55
C PHE A 357 -8.79 -9.51 -25.11
N SER A 358 -7.80 -9.02 -24.36
CA SER A 358 -6.70 -9.86 -23.86
C SER A 358 -7.16 -11.01 -22.95
N GLN A 359 -8.33 -10.91 -22.31
CA GLN A 359 -8.84 -11.98 -21.43
C GLN A 359 -9.50 -13.11 -22.20
N VAL A 360 -10.01 -12.81 -23.39
CA VAL A 360 -10.79 -13.74 -24.20
C VAL A 360 -10.12 -14.08 -25.53
N MET A 361 -8.92 -13.56 -25.78
CA MET A 361 -8.12 -13.88 -26.96
C MET A 361 -7.89 -15.39 -27.01
N SER A 362 -8.22 -15.99 -28.15
CA SER A 362 -7.89 -17.37 -28.46
C SER A 362 -7.43 -17.50 -29.92
N VAL A 363 -6.81 -18.62 -30.26
CA VAL A 363 -6.64 -18.99 -31.66
C VAL A 363 -8.03 -19.28 -32.25
N SER A 364 -8.31 -18.74 -33.43
CA SER A 364 -9.59 -18.95 -34.12
C SER A 364 -9.80 -20.43 -34.45
N SER A 365 -11.02 -20.91 -34.19
CA SER A 365 -11.41 -22.31 -34.44
C SER A 365 -11.26 -22.69 -35.92
N ALA A 366 -11.37 -21.71 -36.82
CA ALA A 366 -11.12 -21.93 -38.25
C ALA A 366 -9.71 -22.49 -38.52
N TYR A 367 -8.72 -22.09 -37.73
CA TYR A 367 -7.32 -22.51 -37.87
C TYR A 367 -6.93 -23.62 -36.90
N SER A 368 -7.48 -23.65 -35.67
CA SER A 368 -7.17 -24.72 -34.72
C SER A 368 -7.77 -26.07 -35.15
N ASP A 369 -8.96 -26.05 -35.74
CA ASP A 369 -9.65 -27.28 -36.16
C ASP A 369 -9.15 -27.77 -37.52
N ASP A 370 -8.69 -26.84 -38.36
CA ASP A 370 -8.14 -27.13 -39.69
C ASP A 370 -6.90 -26.26 -39.97
N PRO A 371 -5.69 -26.70 -39.53
CA PRO A 371 -4.45 -25.96 -39.74
C PRO A 371 -4.07 -25.76 -41.21
N SER A 372 -4.67 -26.51 -42.14
CA SER A 372 -4.43 -26.34 -43.57
C SER A 372 -4.92 -24.99 -44.11
N LYS A 373 -5.87 -24.34 -43.41
CA LYS A 373 -6.37 -23.00 -43.75
C LYS A 373 -5.37 -21.88 -43.50
N LEU A 374 -4.21 -22.17 -42.90
CA LEU A 374 -3.08 -21.24 -42.89
C LEU A 374 -2.52 -21.00 -44.32
N LEU A 375 -2.82 -21.90 -45.26
CA LEU A 375 -2.43 -21.79 -46.67
C LEU A 375 -3.57 -21.21 -47.52
N ASP A 376 -3.20 -20.62 -48.64
CA ASP A 376 -4.17 -20.14 -49.62
C ASP A 376 -4.88 -21.32 -50.31
N SER A 377 -6.14 -21.11 -50.74
CA SER A 377 -6.99 -22.13 -51.37
C SER A 377 -6.46 -22.65 -52.71
N SER A 378 -5.48 -21.98 -53.33
CA SER A 378 -4.72 -22.51 -54.46
C SER A 378 -3.56 -23.36 -53.93
N THR A 379 -3.53 -24.65 -54.29
CA THR A 379 -2.54 -25.68 -53.93
C THR A 379 -1.24 -25.14 -53.32
N SER A 380 -1.17 -25.12 -51.98
CA SER A 380 0.04 -24.77 -51.21
C SER A 380 0.51 -23.32 -51.33
N GLY A 381 -0.39 -22.39 -51.65
CA GLY A 381 -0.08 -20.96 -51.70
C GLY A 381 0.32 -20.40 -50.34
N THR A 382 1.45 -19.67 -50.31
CA THR A 382 2.02 -19.05 -49.10
C THR A 382 1.84 -17.52 -49.11
N GLN A 383 0.99 -16.99 -49.99
CA GLN A 383 0.85 -15.55 -50.19
C GLN A 383 0.29 -14.87 -48.95
N THR A 384 -0.74 -15.44 -48.31
CA THR A 384 -1.26 -14.93 -47.02
C THR A 384 -0.19 -14.90 -45.94
N ILE A 385 0.59 -15.98 -45.80
CA ILE A 385 1.69 -16.04 -44.81
C ILE A 385 2.76 -14.98 -45.10
N GLN A 386 3.17 -14.82 -46.37
CA GLN A 386 4.15 -13.81 -46.76
C GLN A 386 3.66 -12.38 -46.53
N LYS A 387 2.36 -12.11 -46.75
CA LYS A 387 1.73 -10.84 -46.39
C LYS A 387 1.79 -10.61 -44.88
N VAL A 388 1.42 -11.59 -44.06
CA VAL A 388 1.49 -11.49 -42.59
C VAL A 388 2.92 -11.21 -42.12
N LEU A 389 3.91 -11.93 -42.64
CA LEU A 389 5.32 -11.74 -42.27
C LEU A 389 5.83 -10.34 -42.66
N SER A 390 5.45 -9.84 -43.84
CA SER A 390 5.93 -8.55 -44.37
C SER A 390 5.20 -7.35 -43.77
N TYR A 391 3.90 -7.49 -43.51
CA TYR A 391 2.99 -6.38 -43.22
C TYR A 391 2.38 -6.48 -41.82
N GLY A 392 1.96 -7.68 -41.39
CA GLY A 392 1.45 -7.88 -40.04
C GLY A 392 2.54 -7.68 -38.98
N PHE A 393 3.68 -8.35 -39.15
CA PHE A 393 4.86 -8.22 -38.28
C PHE A 393 5.75 -7.01 -38.61
N GLY A 394 5.62 -6.47 -39.82
CA GLY A 394 6.44 -5.34 -40.31
C GLY A 394 6.05 -3.98 -39.75
N THR A 395 6.82 -2.96 -40.16
CA THR A 395 6.59 -1.54 -39.85
C THR A 395 6.05 -0.74 -41.04
N THR A 396 5.92 -1.37 -42.21
CA THR A 396 5.56 -0.74 -43.49
C THR A 396 4.17 -1.14 -43.96
N SER A 397 3.57 -0.28 -44.80
CA SER A 397 2.22 -0.40 -45.38
C SER A 397 1.88 -1.79 -45.90
N ASP A 398 0.59 -2.17 -45.85
CA ASP A 398 0.06 -3.43 -46.37
C ASP A 398 0.24 -3.61 -47.90
N SER A 399 -0.22 -4.76 -48.42
CA SER A 399 -0.20 -5.09 -49.85
C SER A 399 -0.96 -4.09 -50.74
N ALA A 400 -1.88 -3.31 -50.16
CA ALA A 400 -2.70 -2.30 -50.85
C ALA A 400 -2.10 -0.89 -50.77
N GLY A 401 -0.93 -0.72 -50.12
CA GLY A 401 -0.26 0.57 -49.93
C GLY A 401 -0.79 1.38 -48.74
N THR A 402 -1.69 0.81 -47.93
CA THR A 402 -2.23 1.45 -46.72
C THR A 402 -1.21 1.36 -45.60
N SER A 403 -0.82 2.49 -45.01
CA SER A 403 0.04 2.46 -43.81
C SER A 403 -0.61 1.64 -42.71
N GLN A 404 0.17 0.73 -42.12
CA GLN A 404 -0.30 -0.10 -41.01
C GLN A 404 -0.87 0.77 -39.90
N THR A 405 -2.06 0.43 -39.44
CA THR A 405 -2.71 1.16 -38.35
C THR A 405 -1.81 1.11 -37.12
N ALA A 406 -1.44 2.28 -36.60
CA ALA A 406 -0.66 2.38 -35.38
C ALA A 406 -1.45 1.74 -34.23
N ALA A 407 -0.75 1.05 -33.33
CA ALA A 407 -1.38 0.54 -32.12
C ALA A 407 -1.98 1.72 -31.33
N PRO A 408 -3.20 1.60 -30.80
CA PRO A 408 -3.78 2.67 -30.01
C PRO A 408 -2.93 2.99 -28.78
N SER A 409 -2.47 4.23 -28.63
CA SER A 409 -1.57 4.65 -27.54
C SER A 409 -2.19 5.64 -26.55
N THR A 410 -3.36 6.21 -26.87
CA THR A 410 -4.09 7.20 -26.07
C THR A 410 -5.59 6.93 -26.13
N ASN A 411 -6.35 7.56 -25.24
CA ASN A 411 -7.80 7.37 -25.12
C ASN A 411 -8.19 5.92 -24.87
N LEU A 412 -7.41 5.24 -24.03
CA LEU A 412 -7.58 3.82 -23.75
C LEU A 412 -8.46 3.60 -22.51
N GLY A 413 -9.05 2.41 -22.44
CA GLY A 413 -9.90 1.96 -21.35
C GLY A 413 -11.30 2.58 -21.42
N LEU A 414 -12.23 2.07 -20.61
CA LEU A 414 -13.63 2.48 -20.65
C LEU A 414 -13.86 3.99 -20.43
N THR A 415 -12.97 4.64 -19.69
CA THR A 415 -13.04 6.09 -19.43
C THR A 415 -12.43 6.93 -20.55
N GLY A 416 -11.65 6.32 -21.45
CA GLY A 416 -10.91 7.02 -22.49
C GLY A 416 -9.81 7.94 -21.94
N THR A 417 -9.34 7.71 -20.71
CA THR A 417 -8.34 8.59 -20.06
C THR A 417 -6.95 7.97 -19.98
N LEU A 418 -6.80 6.70 -20.35
CA LEU A 418 -5.54 5.96 -20.18
C LEU A 418 -4.65 6.09 -21.43
N SER A 419 -3.35 5.88 -21.25
CA SER A 419 -2.35 5.88 -22.31
C SER A 419 -1.28 4.82 -22.07
N THR A 420 -0.72 4.27 -23.14
CA THR A 420 0.35 3.30 -23.04
C THR A 420 1.67 3.90 -22.55
N GLY A 421 1.91 5.19 -22.77
CA GLY A 421 3.18 5.84 -22.46
C GLY A 421 4.31 5.51 -23.44
N TYR A 422 4.00 4.90 -24.59
CA TYR A 422 4.92 4.64 -25.70
C TYR A 422 4.19 4.81 -27.04
N THR A 423 4.94 5.01 -28.12
CA THR A 423 4.36 5.17 -29.46
C THR A 423 3.79 3.85 -29.98
N GLY A 424 2.61 3.92 -30.60
CA GLY A 424 1.99 2.79 -31.28
C GLY A 424 2.50 2.52 -32.70
N ASN A 425 3.28 3.46 -33.27
CA ASN A 425 3.82 3.34 -34.63
C ASN A 425 5.08 2.48 -34.65
N GLN A 426 4.93 1.18 -34.41
CA GLN A 426 6.02 0.21 -34.34
C GLN A 426 5.55 -1.16 -34.88
N GLY A 427 6.49 -2.09 -35.07
CA GLY A 427 6.18 -3.49 -35.38
C GLY A 427 5.64 -4.22 -34.14
N ILE A 428 4.87 -5.29 -34.33
CA ILE A 428 4.21 -6.03 -33.24
C ILE A 428 5.18 -6.52 -32.16
N ILE A 429 6.35 -7.04 -32.55
CA ILE A 429 7.38 -7.50 -31.60
C ILE A 429 7.94 -6.33 -30.79
N SER A 430 8.21 -5.18 -31.44
CA SER A 430 8.66 -3.97 -30.75
C SER A 430 7.60 -3.38 -29.81
N LEU A 431 6.31 -3.52 -30.14
CA LEU A 431 5.21 -3.15 -29.27
C LEU A 431 5.18 -4.03 -28.01
N ALA A 432 5.34 -5.35 -28.15
CA ALA A 432 5.44 -6.26 -27.01
C ALA A 432 6.65 -5.92 -26.12
N THR A 433 7.80 -5.57 -26.72
CA THR A 433 8.98 -5.13 -25.95
C THR A 433 8.72 -3.81 -25.23
N SER A 434 8.02 -2.86 -25.86
CA SER A 434 7.64 -1.57 -25.25
C SER A 434 6.68 -1.77 -24.08
N LEU A 435 5.70 -2.66 -24.22
CA LEU A 435 4.78 -3.08 -23.16
C LEU A 435 5.55 -3.61 -21.95
N THR A 436 6.37 -4.66 -22.15
CA THR A 436 7.16 -5.28 -21.08
C THR A 436 8.09 -4.27 -20.42
N ALA A 437 8.80 -3.45 -21.20
CA ALA A 437 9.70 -2.44 -20.67
C ALA A 437 8.97 -1.36 -19.84
N LYS A 438 7.81 -0.88 -20.31
CA LYS A 438 7.05 0.15 -19.59
C LYS A 438 6.49 -0.37 -18.26
N GLN A 439 6.02 -1.60 -18.24
CA GLN A 439 5.50 -2.22 -17.03
C GLN A 439 6.61 -2.58 -16.05
N ALA A 440 7.73 -3.11 -16.53
CA ALA A 440 8.93 -3.33 -15.72
C ALA A 440 9.47 -2.03 -15.11
N ALA A 441 9.47 -0.92 -15.86
CA ALA A 441 9.84 0.39 -15.33
C ALA A 441 8.91 0.83 -14.19
N THR A 442 7.59 0.66 -14.35
CA THR A 442 6.60 0.98 -13.31
C THR A 442 6.82 0.15 -12.04
N ALA A 443 7.13 -1.14 -12.17
CA ALA A 443 7.47 -2.00 -11.04
C ALA A 443 8.80 -1.60 -10.38
N SER A 444 9.83 -1.30 -11.19
CA SER A 444 11.15 -0.87 -10.73
C SER A 444 11.09 0.46 -9.96
N ASP A 445 10.26 1.40 -10.41
CA ASP A 445 10.01 2.67 -9.72
C ASP A 445 9.38 2.44 -8.34
N ALA A 446 8.41 1.52 -8.24
CA ALA A 446 7.79 1.15 -6.97
C ALA A 446 8.80 0.49 -6.01
N SER A 447 9.62 -0.44 -6.48
CA SER A 447 10.64 -1.11 -5.64
C SER A 447 11.76 -0.17 -5.21
N SER A 448 12.19 0.75 -6.08
CA SER A 448 13.21 1.76 -5.74
C SER A 448 12.66 2.80 -4.76
N GLY A 449 11.40 3.23 -4.95
CA GLY A 449 10.68 4.08 -4.01
C GLY A 449 10.53 3.45 -2.62
N LEU A 450 10.25 2.13 -2.57
CA LEU A 450 10.20 1.39 -1.31
C LEU A 450 11.55 1.42 -0.57
N ALA A 451 12.65 1.11 -1.27
CA ALA A 451 13.98 1.07 -0.66
C ALA A 451 14.40 2.44 -0.11
N LEU A 452 14.12 3.52 -0.85
CA LEU A 452 14.37 4.89 -0.38
C LEU A 452 13.52 5.24 0.83
N SER A 453 12.23 4.90 0.80
CA SER A 453 11.28 5.16 1.89
C SER A 453 11.67 4.42 3.18
N GLN A 454 12.08 3.15 3.08
CA GLN A 454 12.56 2.35 4.21
C GLN A 454 13.87 2.90 4.79
N THR A 455 14.79 3.37 3.94
CA THR A 455 16.03 4.03 4.39
C THR A 455 15.73 5.30 5.18
N THR A 456 14.77 6.09 4.70
CA THR A 456 14.33 7.32 5.38
C THR A 456 13.61 7.01 6.69
N GLN A 457 12.72 6.01 6.71
CA GLN A 457 12.04 5.54 7.91
C GLN A 457 13.05 5.08 8.98
N THR A 458 14.06 4.31 8.59
CA THR A 458 15.14 3.86 9.48
C THR A 458 15.90 5.05 10.06
N SER A 459 16.20 6.05 9.22
CA SER A 459 16.89 7.28 9.64
C SER A 459 16.04 8.09 10.64
N LEU A 460 14.74 8.25 10.39
CA LEU A 460 13.81 8.94 11.30
C LEU A 460 13.67 8.19 12.63
N THR A 461 13.54 6.87 12.58
CA THR A 461 13.49 6.00 13.78
C THR A 461 14.77 6.12 14.60
N SER A 462 15.94 6.16 13.95
CA SER A 462 17.22 6.38 14.63
C SER A 462 17.36 7.80 15.20
N ASN A 463 16.76 8.82 14.59
CA ASN A 463 16.74 10.16 15.19
C ASN A 463 15.85 10.20 16.44
N LEU A 464 14.74 9.47 16.44
CA LEU A 464 13.90 9.33 17.62
C LEU A 464 14.58 8.55 18.74
N SER A 465 15.53 7.65 18.45
CA SER A 465 16.12 6.82 19.50
C SER A 465 16.96 7.56 20.53
N GLY A 466 17.40 8.78 20.20
CA GLY A 466 18.10 9.65 21.15
C GLY A 466 17.19 10.38 22.14
N THR A 467 15.87 10.42 21.90
CA THR A 467 14.94 11.23 22.71
C THR A 467 13.67 10.46 23.10
N SER A 468 13.07 9.75 22.16
CA SER A 468 11.71 9.21 22.27
C SER A 468 11.62 7.70 22.37
N THR A 469 12.63 6.93 21.93
CA THR A 469 12.57 5.46 22.06
C THR A 469 13.13 4.98 23.39
N VAL A 470 12.73 3.77 23.79
CA VAL A 470 13.28 3.10 24.98
C VAL A 470 14.56 2.36 24.62
N SER A 471 15.65 2.67 25.32
CA SER A 471 16.87 1.86 25.33
C SER A 471 16.85 0.99 26.58
N VAL A 472 16.73 -0.34 26.42
CA VAL A 472 16.70 -1.29 27.54
C VAL A 472 17.93 -1.14 28.42
N ASP A 473 19.12 -0.98 27.83
CA ASP A 473 20.37 -0.80 28.58
C ASP A 473 20.35 0.49 29.41
N THR A 474 19.85 1.60 28.85
CA THR A 474 19.74 2.88 29.55
C THR A 474 18.73 2.79 30.69
N GLU A 475 17.57 2.17 30.47
CA GLU A 475 16.56 1.99 31.51
C GLU A 475 17.03 1.02 32.59
N MET A 476 17.76 -0.04 32.25
CA MET A 476 18.36 -0.97 33.22
C MET A 476 19.42 -0.27 34.09
N ALA A 477 20.28 0.56 33.49
CA ALA A 477 21.23 1.38 34.23
C ALA A 477 20.53 2.39 35.15
N ASN A 478 19.42 2.97 34.69
CA ASN A 478 18.57 3.85 35.49
C ASN A 478 17.94 3.10 36.67
N ILE A 479 17.42 1.88 36.46
CA ILE A 479 16.87 1.02 37.52
C ILE A 479 17.93 0.73 38.59
N VAL A 480 19.19 0.41 38.22
CA VAL A 480 20.28 0.21 39.19
C VAL A 480 20.56 1.47 40.00
N THR A 481 20.54 2.64 39.35
CA THR A 481 20.73 3.93 40.02
C THR A 481 19.59 4.21 41.02
N LEU A 482 18.35 3.92 40.62
CA LEU A 482 17.17 4.07 41.47
C LEU A 482 17.16 3.07 42.63
N GLN A 483 17.63 1.83 42.43
CA GLN A 483 17.79 0.84 43.51
C GLN A 483 18.78 1.32 44.57
N ASN A 484 19.92 1.90 44.16
CA ASN A 484 20.87 2.51 45.07
C ASN A 484 20.26 3.69 45.85
N ALA A 485 19.50 4.55 45.18
CA ALA A 485 18.79 5.67 45.81
C ALA A 485 17.72 5.17 46.81
N TYR A 486 17.00 4.10 46.48
CA TYR A 486 16.04 3.45 47.36
C TYR A 486 16.72 2.93 48.63
N ALA A 487 17.82 2.19 48.50
CA ALA A 487 18.58 1.65 49.62
C ALA A 487 19.12 2.76 50.54
N ALA A 488 19.61 3.85 49.96
CA ALA A 488 20.06 5.03 50.72
C ALA A 488 18.92 5.67 51.52
N ASN A 489 17.76 5.92 50.89
CA ASN A 489 16.58 6.47 51.58
C ASN A 489 16.06 5.54 52.67
N ALA A 490 16.01 4.23 52.43
CA ALA A 490 15.60 3.24 53.43
C ALA A 490 16.52 3.25 54.67
N LYS A 491 17.84 3.41 54.47
CA LYS A 491 18.80 3.55 55.57
C LYS A 491 18.56 4.82 56.39
N VAL A 492 18.22 5.94 55.75
CA VAL A 492 17.86 7.19 56.44
C VAL A 492 16.60 6.98 57.29
N VAL A 493 15.55 6.36 56.73
CA VAL A 493 14.31 6.04 57.47
C VAL A 493 14.61 5.18 58.70
N SER A 494 15.39 4.10 58.55
CA SER A 494 15.78 3.22 59.66
C SER A 494 16.59 3.94 60.74
N THR A 495 17.50 4.83 60.34
CA THR A 495 18.31 5.63 61.28
C THR A 495 17.43 6.61 62.07
N VAL A 496 16.50 7.29 61.39
CA VAL A 496 15.55 8.21 62.05
C VAL A 496 14.62 7.46 63.00
N GLN A 497 14.13 6.27 62.62
CA GLN A 497 13.36 5.39 63.51
C GLN A 497 14.15 5.02 64.77
N THR A 498 15.43 4.67 64.62
CA THR A 498 16.31 4.36 65.76
C THR A 498 16.48 5.56 66.69
N MET A 499 16.69 6.77 66.13
CA MET A 499 16.79 8.00 66.93
C MET A 499 15.47 8.35 67.63
N PHE A 500 14.33 8.12 66.97
CA PHE A 500 13.01 8.37 67.56
C PHE A 500 12.74 7.41 68.73
N SER A 501 13.06 6.12 68.57
CA SER A 501 12.96 5.13 69.66
C SER A 501 13.88 5.47 70.83
N ALA A 502 15.12 5.92 70.56
CA ALA A 502 16.04 6.36 71.60
C ALA A 502 15.53 7.59 72.35
N LEU A 503 14.94 8.56 71.63
CA LEU A 503 14.30 9.73 72.24
C LEU A 503 13.10 9.32 73.12
N LEU A 504 12.23 8.45 72.61
CA LEU A 504 11.06 7.97 73.36
C LEU A 504 11.47 7.23 74.63
N SER A 505 12.52 6.41 74.55
CA SER A 505 13.10 5.71 75.71
C SER A 505 13.74 6.65 76.73
N ALA A 506 14.24 7.81 76.30
CA ALA A 506 14.86 8.80 77.19
C ALA A 506 13.83 9.72 77.90
N ILE A 507 12.62 9.84 77.34
CA ILE A 507 11.51 10.62 77.92
C ILE A 507 10.55 9.71 78.70
N GLY A 508 10.61 8.39 78.50
CA GLY A 508 9.77 7.37 79.13
C GLY A 508 10.20 6.91 80.53
N THR A 509 10.77 7.80 81.33
CA THR A 509 10.92 7.69 82.80
C THR A 509 10.26 8.90 83.44
#